data_AF-A0A850GEY4-F1
#
_entry.id   AF-A0A850GEY4-F1
#
_cell.length_a   1.000
_cell.length_b   1.000
_cell.length_c   1.000
_cell.angle_alpha   90.00
_cell.angle_beta   90.00
_cell.angle_gamma   90.00
#
_symmetry.space_group_name_H-M   'P 1'
#
loop_
_entity.id
_entity.type
_entity.pdbx_description
1 polymer ?
#
loop_
_entity_poly.entity_id
_entity_poly.type
_entity_poly.pdbx_seq_one_letter_code
_entity_poly.pdbx_strand_id
1 'polypeptide(L)'
;MRLRSRIPAALAGLLACAPAAQAPDEGSSSSSSNGNGSGSDDASGEADDATSAANSEAGDTADTDTGDTSDDGPIPAACVTGEPAPQSIPELVARIEALPHPVTIPCVLASLPRPLSVVATDSEFSIQPAVGEDNPRLFILGDGLILSVVPAGDGAPLLEFSEWVDSTHTIKGELAFPITETIDPGDPYDLEYQDGLTRCGVCHANEYEVAERPGAHASLALQPVATSLVDVDGLDALLADCDWQAEAARCELLSGLLDHGEVVEGAFPEDLPTIFD
;
A
#
# COMPACT_ATOMS: atom_id res chain seq x y z
N MET A 1 38.05 2.49 3.42
CA MET A 1 37.25 3.74 3.28
C MET A 1 36.45 3.63 1.99
N ARG A 2 35.24 3.07 2.05
CA ARG A 2 34.31 3.09 0.92
C ARG A 2 33.53 4.40 1.02
N LEU A 3 33.54 5.20 -0.05
CA LEU A 3 32.69 6.38 -0.15
C LEU A 3 31.24 5.88 -0.20
N ARG A 4 30.47 6.16 0.85
CA ARG A 4 29.01 6.04 0.83
C ARG A 4 28.51 6.99 -0.26
N SER A 5 27.97 6.45 -1.35
CA SER A 5 27.26 7.21 -2.36
C SER A 5 25.97 7.70 -1.70
N ARG A 6 25.98 8.94 -1.20
CA ARG A 6 24.77 9.61 -0.72
C ARG A 6 23.88 9.82 -1.95
N ILE A 7 22.83 9.02 -2.07
CA ILE A 7 21.67 9.37 -2.90
C ILE A 7 21.28 10.81 -2.48
N PRO A 8 21.11 11.75 -3.43
CA PRO A 8 20.75 13.10 -3.07
C PRO A 8 19.43 13.10 -2.30
N ALA A 9 19.48 13.58 -1.06
CA ALA A 9 18.34 13.83 -0.16
C ALA A 9 17.44 14.97 -0.68
N ALA A 10 16.97 14.83 -1.93
CA ALA A 10 16.16 15.80 -2.63
C ALA A 10 14.85 15.16 -3.10
N LEU A 11 14.17 14.47 -2.19
CA LEU A 11 12.72 14.24 -2.23
C LEU A 11 12.16 13.78 -0.85
N ALA A 12 12.75 14.26 0.25
CA ALA A 12 12.15 14.13 1.57
C ALA A 12 11.13 15.28 1.74
N GLY A 13 9.93 15.10 1.16
CA GLY A 13 8.79 15.94 1.46
C GLY A 13 8.52 15.87 2.96
N LEU A 14 8.54 17.01 3.65
CA LEU A 14 8.10 17.11 5.04
C LEU A 14 6.60 16.78 5.10
N LEU A 15 6.26 15.50 5.29
CA LEU A 15 5.04 15.14 5.98
C LEU A 15 5.39 14.87 7.44
N ALA A 16 5.48 15.95 8.19
CA ALA A 16 5.28 15.87 9.63
C ALA A 16 3.84 15.40 9.85
N CYS A 17 3.61 14.51 10.83
CA CYS A 17 2.28 14.30 11.41
C CYS A 17 1.73 15.69 11.76
N ALA A 18 0.85 16.24 10.90
CA ALA A 18 0.28 17.54 11.13
C ALA A 18 -0.58 17.42 12.39
N PRO A 19 -0.36 18.26 13.43
CA PRO A 19 -1.26 18.25 14.56
C PRO A 19 -2.67 18.49 14.02
N ALA A 20 -3.61 17.63 14.40
CA ALA A 20 -5.00 17.75 14.02
C ALA A 20 -5.43 19.22 14.11
N ALA A 21 -5.87 19.80 12.99
CA ALA A 21 -6.51 21.10 13.02
C ALA A 21 -7.67 20.99 14.01
N GLN A 22 -7.64 21.81 15.06
CA GLN A 22 -8.72 21.88 16.05
C GLN A 22 -10.05 21.99 15.31
N ALA A 23 -10.97 21.07 15.61
CA ALA A 23 -12.33 21.12 15.12
C ALA A 23 -12.89 22.54 15.36
N PRO A 24 -13.52 23.18 14.36
CA PRO A 24 -14.08 24.50 14.54
C PRO A 24 -15.15 24.45 15.63
N ASP A 25 -14.98 25.34 16.60
CA ASP A 25 -15.88 25.61 17.71
C ASP A 25 -17.32 25.75 17.21
N GLU A 26 -18.22 24.89 17.68
CA GLU A 26 -19.65 24.94 17.36
C GLU A 26 -20.27 26.19 18.00
N GLY A 27 -20.33 27.26 17.22
CA GLY A 27 -20.89 28.52 17.71
C GLY A 27 -21.23 29.52 16.62
N SER A 28 -22.43 29.41 16.07
CA SER A 28 -23.40 30.52 15.99
C SER A 28 -24.30 30.42 14.76
N SER A 29 -25.53 29.99 15.04
CA SER A 29 -26.73 30.22 14.26
C SER A 29 -26.81 31.62 13.60
N SER A 30 -27.02 31.66 12.29
CA SER A 30 -27.87 32.68 11.68
C SER A 30 -28.55 32.16 10.42
N SER A 31 -29.86 32.24 10.48
CA SER A 31 -30.87 31.96 9.46
C SER A 31 -30.73 32.85 8.24
N SER A 32 -30.89 32.27 7.04
CA SER A 32 -31.40 32.98 5.86
C SER A 32 -32.09 32.02 4.89
N SER A 33 -33.28 32.47 4.49
CA SER A 33 -34.32 31.84 3.69
C SER A 33 -34.18 32.13 2.18
N ASN A 34 -34.93 31.37 1.38
CA ASN A 34 -35.26 31.49 -0.05
C ASN A 34 -34.26 30.79 -1.03
N GLY A 35 -34.70 30.07 -2.06
CA GLY A 35 -36.03 30.00 -2.64
C GLY A 35 -36.20 28.89 -3.68
N ASN A 36 -37.49 28.62 -3.88
CA ASN A 36 -38.24 27.90 -4.90
C ASN A 36 -37.60 27.77 -6.31
N GLY A 37 -37.71 26.57 -6.90
CA GLY A 37 -37.37 26.34 -8.32
C GLY A 37 -37.77 24.95 -8.82
N SER A 38 -39.08 24.72 -8.98
CA SER A 38 -39.62 23.61 -9.77
C SER A 38 -39.32 23.80 -11.26
N GLY A 39 -38.90 22.72 -11.93
CA GLY A 39 -38.78 22.65 -13.37
C GLY A 39 -38.86 21.20 -13.83
N SER A 40 -40.07 20.77 -14.15
CA SER A 40 -40.37 19.61 -14.99
C SER A 40 -39.85 19.86 -16.41
N ASP A 41 -39.54 18.82 -17.18
CA ASP A 41 -40.15 18.60 -18.50
C ASP A 41 -39.61 17.32 -19.18
N ASP A 42 -40.58 16.60 -19.74
CA ASP A 42 -40.54 15.40 -20.57
C ASP A 42 -39.65 15.50 -21.82
N ALA A 43 -39.13 14.35 -22.30
CA ALA A 43 -39.17 14.00 -23.73
C ALA A 43 -38.77 12.53 -23.96
N SER A 44 -39.78 11.67 -24.07
CA SER A 44 -39.75 10.38 -24.75
C SER A 44 -39.62 10.57 -26.27
N GLY A 45 -38.78 9.77 -26.93
CA GLY A 45 -38.69 9.66 -28.38
C GLY A 45 -38.42 8.23 -28.83
N GLU A 46 -39.46 7.57 -29.33
CA GLU A 46 -39.45 6.34 -30.13
C GLU A 46 -38.88 6.61 -31.54
N ALA A 47 -38.22 5.59 -32.15
CA ALA A 47 -38.62 4.98 -33.43
C ALA A 47 -37.43 4.33 -34.19
N ASP A 48 -37.57 3.01 -34.37
CA ASP A 48 -37.54 2.26 -35.64
C ASP A 48 -36.29 2.09 -36.53
N ASP A 49 -36.31 0.89 -37.15
CA ASP A 49 -35.81 0.50 -38.48
C ASP A 49 -34.39 -0.09 -38.55
N ALA A 50 -34.19 -1.42 -38.50
CA ALA A 50 -34.48 -2.49 -39.46
C ALA A 50 -33.38 -2.75 -40.52
N THR A 51 -33.11 -4.04 -40.69
CA THR A 51 -32.64 -4.72 -41.93
C THR A 51 -31.15 -4.61 -42.32
N SER A 52 -30.43 -5.74 -42.30
CA SER A 52 -30.30 -6.62 -43.49
C SER A 52 -28.96 -7.40 -43.54
N ALA A 53 -29.12 -8.70 -43.76
CA ALA A 53 -28.33 -9.59 -44.63
C ALA A 53 -26.79 -9.71 -44.47
N ALA A 54 -26.43 -10.89 -43.96
CA ALA A 54 -25.59 -11.89 -44.64
C ALA A 54 -24.56 -11.41 -45.67
N ASN A 55 -23.28 -11.70 -45.38
CA ASN A 55 -22.39 -12.15 -46.43
C ASN A 55 -21.47 -13.27 -45.94
N SER A 56 -21.49 -14.37 -46.69
CA SER A 56 -20.54 -15.47 -46.69
C SER A 56 -19.11 -14.95 -46.94
N GLU A 57 -18.09 -15.63 -46.41
CA GLU A 57 -17.18 -16.45 -47.22
C GLU A 57 -16.09 -17.08 -46.35
N ALA A 58 -15.74 -18.31 -46.74
CA ALA A 58 -14.70 -19.11 -46.14
C ALA A 58 -13.32 -18.54 -46.47
N GLY A 59 -12.42 -18.56 -45.48
CA GLY A 59 -11.04 -18.12 -45.62
C GLY A 59 -10.16 -18.85 -44.63
N ASP A 60 -9.79 -20.07 -45.02
CA ASP A 60 -8.73 -20.89 -44.44
C ASP A 60 -7.37 -20.17 -44.57
N THR A 61 -6.81 -19.75 -43.43
CA THR A 61 -5.37 -19.75 -43.20
C THR A 61 -5.15 -20.16 -41.75
N ALA A 62 -4.75 -21.41 -41.56
CA ALA A 62 -4.08 -21.87 -40.35
C ALA A 62 -2.81 -21.03 -40.13
N ASP A 63 -2.98 -19.89 -39.46
CA ASP A 63 -1.89 -19.10 -38.93
C ASP A 63 -1.37 -19.87 -37.72
N THR A 64 -0.21 -20.49 -37.91
CA THR A 64 0.48 -21.18 -36.82
C THR A 64 1.19 -20.08 -36.05
N ASP A 65 0.39 -19.35 -35.27
CA ASP A 65 0.87 -18.40 -34.28
C ASP A 65 1.59 -19.21 -33.21
N THR A 66 2.87 -19.50 -33.45
CA THR A 66 3.86 -19.74 -32.39
C THR A 66 4.15 -18.42 -31.71
N GLY A 67 3.09 -17.74 -31.27
CA GLY A 67 3.11 -16.66 -30.33
C GLY A 67 3.67 -17.26 -29.08
N ASP A 68 4.95 -16.97 -28.86
CA ASP A 68 5.62 -17.06 -27.58
C ASP A 68 4.84 -16.15 -26.63
N THR A 69 3.68 -16.63 -26.16
CA THR A 69 2.99 -16.12 -24.99
C THR A 69 3.87 -16.50 -23.83
N SER A 70 4.98 -15.76 -23.69
CA SER A 70 5.57 -15.55 -22.39
C SER A 70 4.43 -14.93 -21.59
N ASP A 71 3.72 -15.80 -20.87
CA ASP A 71 2.70 -15.53 -19.88
C ASP A 71 3.39 -14.87 -18.67
N ASP A 72 4.18 -13.84 -18.97
CA ASP A 72 4.90 -13.01 -18.05
C ASP A 72 3.90 -11.91 -17.71
N GLY A 73 2.98 -12.24 -16.80
CA GLY A 73 2.19 -11.22 -16.12
C GLY A 73 3.08 -10.09 -15.59
N PRO A 74 2.50 -8.98 -15.13
CA PRO A 74 3.26 -7.82 -14.64
C PRO A 74 4.26 -8.19 -13.54
N ILE A 75 4.04 -9.32 -12.86
CA ILE A 75 4.91 -9.89 -11.84
C ILE A 75 5.66 -11.11 -12.38
N PRO A 76 7.00 -11.12 -12.36
CA PRO A 76 7.78 -12.28 -12.76
C PRO A 76 7.42 -13.52 -11.92
N ALA A 77 7.24 -14.68 -12.56
CA ALA A 77 6.95 -15.94 -11.87
C ALA A 77 8.01 -16.31 -10.80
N ALA A 78 9.25 -15.85 -10.98
CA ALA A 78 10.34 -16.04 -10.03
C ALA A 78 10.16 -15.27 -8.69
N CYS A 79 9.21 -14.33 -8.60
CA CYS A 79 8.84 -13.67 -7.35
C CYS A 79 8.00 -14.58 -6.44
N VAL A 80 7.32 -15.59 -6.98
CA VAL A 80 6.46 -16.49 -6.21
C VAL A 80 7.30 -17.64 -5.64
N THR A 81 7.63 -17.60 -4.35
CA THR A 81 8.61 -18.50 -3.73
C THR A 81 7.99 -19.69 -2.98
N GLY A 82 6.78 -19.55 -2.45
CA GLY A 82 6.13 -20.55 -1.60
C GLY A 82 6.77 -20.72 -0.22
N GLU A 83 7.59 -19.77 0.22
CA GLU A 83 8.25 -19.79 1.51
C GLU A 83 7.34 -19.30 2.67
N PRO A 84 7.58 -19.72 3.92
CA PRO A 84 6.82 -19.26 5.09
C PRO A 84 6.88 -17.75 5.31
N ALA A 85 5.89 -17.11 5.91
CA ALA A 85 5.90 -15.65 6.10
C ALA A 85 7.08 -15.22 6.98
N PRO A 86 7.80 -14.12 6.66
CA PRO A 86 8.85 -13.59 7.51
C PRO A 86 8.23 -13.12 8.84
N GLN A 87 8.88 -13.45 9.94
CA GLN A 87 8.44 -13.12 11.29
C GLN A 87 9.22 -11.96 11.90
N SER A 88 10.22 -11.44 11.18
CA SER A 88 11.06 -10.33 11.62
C SER A 88 11.60 -9.52 10.44
N ILE A 89 12.03 -8.29 10.70
CA ILE A 89 12.66 -7.42 9.71
C ILE A 89 13.90 -8.08 9.09
N PRO A 90 14.83 -8.70 9.86
CA PRO A 90 15.95 -9.43 9.26
C PRO A 90 15.54 -10.57 8.34
N GLU A 91 14.47 -11.30 8.67
CA GLU A 91 13.94 -12.37 7.80
C GLU A 91 13.34 -11.81 6.51
N LEU A 92 12.59 -10.69 6.59
CA LEU A 92 12.07 -10.01 5.41
C LEU A 92 13.21 -9.49 4.51
N VAL A 93 14.24 -8.87 5.10
CA VAL A 93 15.41 -8.40 4.34
C VAL A 93 16.13 -9.56 3.65
N ALA A 94 16.33 -10.68 4.35
CA ALA A 94 16.91 -11.88 3.75
C ALA A 94 16.08 -12.42 2.58
N ARG A 95 14.74 -12.34 2.68
CA ARG A 95 13.84 -12.66 1.57
C ARG A 95 14.01 -11.68 0.42
N ILE A 96 14.01 -10.37 0.67
CA ILE A 96 14.17 -9.34 -0.37
C ILE A 96 15.47 -9.59 -1.15
N GLU A 97 16.59 -9.83 -0.47
CA GLU A 97 17.89 -10.14 -1.09
C GLU A 97 17.88 -11.44 -1.93
N ALA A 98 16.95 -12.37 -1.66
CA ALA A 98 16.83 -13.62 -2.40
C ALA A 98 15.96 -13.48 -3.66
N LEU A 99 15.20 -12.39 -3.80
CA LEU A 99 14.32 -12.16 -4.95
C LEU A 99 15.10 -11.69 -6.19
N PRO A 100 14.52 -11.83 -7.40
CA PRO A 100 15.15 -11.33 -8.62
C PRO A 100 15.35 -9.81 -8.58
N HIS A 101 16.59 -9.34 -8.79
CA HIS A 101 16.88 -7.91 -8.88
C HIS A 101 16.56 -7.33 -10.27
N PRO A 102 16.16 -6.05 -10.36
CA PRO A 102 15.84 -5.16 -9.24
C PRO A 102 14.57 -5.63 -8.52
N VAL A 103 14.60 -5.66 -7.20
CA VAL A 103 13.45 -6.11 -6.41
C VAL A 103 12.47 -4.95 -6.32
N THR A 104 11.18 -5.23 -6.57
CA THR A 104 10.08 -4.26 -6.49
C THR A 104 9.13 -4.66 -5.35
N ILE A 105 8.37 -3.69 -4.81
CA ILE A 105 7.31 -3.99 -3.82
C ILE A 105 6.34 -5.05 -4.34
N PRO A 106 5.81 -4.96 -5.58
CA PRO A 106 4.97 -6.03 -6.14
C PRO A 106 5.60 -7.43 -6.07
N CYS A 107 6.90 -7.56 -6.36
CA CYS A 107 7.61 -8.83 -6.27
C CYS A 107 7.71 -9.35 -4.82
N VAL A 108 7.90 -8.45 -3.85
CA VAL A 108 7.88 -8.79 -2.43
C VAL A 108 6.48 -9.29 -2.03
N LEU A 109 5.41 -8.59 -2.41
CA LEU A 109 4.04 -9.00 -2.09
C LEU A 109 3.67 -10.36 -2.71
N ALA A 110 4.08 -10.61 -3.95
CA ALA A 110 3.88 -11.89 -4.62
C ALA A 110 4.67 -13.05 -3.97
N SER A 111 5.75 -12.74 -3.27
CA SER A 111 6.59 -13.74 -2.57
C SER A 111 6.03 -14.18 -1.20
N LEU A 112 5.00 -13.51 -0.69
CA LEU A 112 4.39 -13.83 0.59
C LEU A 112 3.45 -15.05 0.47
N PRO A 113 3.37 -15.90 1.51
CA PRO A 113 2.44 -17.03 1.49
C PRO A 113 1.00 -16.56 1.54
N ARG A 114 0.09 -17.37 1.02
CA ARG A 114 -1.35 -17.10 0.96
C ARG A 114 -2.14 -17.98 1.94
N PRO A 115 -3.30 -17.53 2.44
CA PRO A 115 -3.94 -16.24 2.17
C PRO A 115 -3.19 -15.06 2.83
N LEU A 116 -3.28 -13.86 2.26
CA LEU A 116 -2.84 -12.64 2.94
C LEU A 116 -3.97 -12.09 3.80
N SER A 117 -3.70 -11.85 5.07
CA SER A 117 -4.59 -11.08 5.95
C SER A 117 -4.30 -9.59 5.75
N VAL A 118 -5.27 -8.83 5.23
CA VAL A 118 -5.09 -7.41 4.88
C VAL A 118 -6.08 -6.54 5.65
N VAL A 119 -5.63 -5.37 6.07
CA VAL A 119 -6.50 -4.28 6.53
C VAL A 119 -6.23 -3.07 5.64
N ALA A 120 -7.27 -2.52 5.02
CA ALA A 120 -7.18 -1.32 4.20
C ALA A 120 -7.69 -0.10 4.97
N THR A 121 -7.03 1.06 4.80
CA THR A 121 -7.47 2.31 5.41
C THR A 121 -7.26 3.53 4.51
N ASP A 122 -8.18 4.48 4.54
CA ASP A 122 -8.10 5.77 3.84
C ASP A 122 -7.46 6.88 4.68
N SER A 123 -6.87 6.55 5.84
CA SER A 123 -6.33 7.55 6.77
C SER A 123 -5.15 8.33 6.17
N GLU A 124 -5.30 9.65 6.12
CA GLU A 124 -4.23 10.60 5.79
C GLU A 124 -3.31 10.91 6.99
N PHE A 125 -3.68 10.48 8.20
CA PHE A 125 -2.90 10.72 9.41
C PHE A 125 -1.77 9.70 9.55
N SER A 126 -0.76 9.79 8.68
CA SER A 126 0.47 9.02 8.81
C SER A 126 1.64 9.59 8.00
N ILE A 127 2.83 9.00 8.19
CA ILE A 127 4.03 9.28 7.39
C ILE A 127 3.87 8.75 5.97
N GLN A 128 3.14 7.64 5.82
CA GLN A 128 2.59 7.16 4.54
C GLN A 128 1.07 7.36 4.54
N PRO A 129 0.58 8.54 4.17
CA PRO A 129 -0.86 8.80 4.08
C PRO A 129 -1.47 8.00 2.92
N ALA A 130 -2.71 7.54 3.10
CA ALA A 130 -3.52 7.12 1.97
C ALA A 130 -3.83 8.32 1.05
N VAL A 131 -4.15 8.04 -0.22
CA VAL A 131 -4.63 9.06 -1.17
C VAL A 131 -6.10 8.74 -1.50
N GLY A 132 -6.93 8.76 -0.46
CA GLY A 132 -8.34 8.38 -0.52
C GLY A 132 -8.59 6.87 -0.62
N GLU A 133 -9.87 6.50 -0.72
CA GLU A 133 -10.33 5.10 -0.79
C GLU A 133 -9.83 4.35 -2.03
N ASP A 134 -9.52 5.05 -3.13
CA ASP A 134 -8.98 4.45 -4.37
C ASP A 134 -7.50 4.07 -4.26
N ASN A 135 -6.80 4.60 -3.24
CA ASN A 135 -5.40 4.34 -2.94
C ASN A 135 -5.22 4.19 -1.43
N PRO A 136 -5.88 3.18 -0.83
CA PRO A 136 -5.86 3.00 0.61
C PRO A 136 -4.46 2.55 1.03
N ARG A 137 -4.10 2.89 2.26
CA ARG A 137 -2.96 2.25 2.90
C ARG A 137 -3.33 0.83 3.27
N LEU A 138 -2.46 -0.11 2.90
CA LEU A 138 -2.68 -1.54 3.07
C LEU A 138 -1.71 -2.08 4.12
N PHE A 139 -2.26 -2.66 5.18
CA PHE A 139 -1.50 -3.41 6.17
C PHE A 139 -1.62 -4.90 5.87
N ILE A 140 -0.49 -5.56 5.63
CA ILE A 140 -0.41 -7.01 5.47
C ILE A 140 0.01 -7.60 6.80
N LEU A 141 -0.91 -8.30 7.46
CA LEU A 141 -0.76 -8.79 8.83
C LEU A 141 -0.10 -10.17 8.85
N GLY A 142 1.01 -10.27 9.58
CA GLY A 142 1.66 -11.54 9.96
C GLY A 142 1.84 -11.64 11.47
N ASP A 143 2.12 -12.85 11.96
CA ASP A 143 2.21 -13.13 13.40
C ASP A 143 3.32 -12.31 14.09
N GLY A 144 4.51 -12.24 13.50
CA GLY A 144 5.65 -11.49 14.02
C GLY A 144 5.91 -10.15 13.32
N LEU A 145 5.40 -9.96 12.10
CA LEU A 145 5.73 -8.83 11.25
C LEU A 145 4.50 -8.34 10.49
N ILE A 146 4.27 -7.03 10.53
CA ILE A 146 3.26 -6.35 9.72
C ILE A 146 3.99 -5.56 8.65
N LEU A 147 3.51 -5.63 7.41
CA LEU A 147 3.98 -4.80 6.29
C LEU A 147 2.96 -3.72 5.98
N SER A 148 3.43 -2.59 5.47
CA SER A 148 2.59 -1.49 5.04
C SER A 148 3.04 -0.96 3.68
N VAL A 149 2.07 -0.76 2.79
CA VAL A 149 2.26 -0.17 1.46
C VAL A 149 1.11 0.78 1.13
N VAL A 150 1.34 1.69 0.19
CA VAL A 150 0.29 2.52 -0.43
C VAL A 150 0.36 2.37 -1.96
N PRO A 151 -0.76 2.18 -2.68
CA PRO A 151 -0.74 2.03 -4.14
C PRO A 151 -0.27 3.27 -4.91
N ALA A 152 -0.41 4.46 -4.33
CA ALA A 152 -0.03 5.73 -4.95
C ALA A 152 0.40 6.78 -3.91
N GLY A 153 0.96 7.89 -4.39
CA GLY A 153 1.44 9.00 -3.56
C GLY A 153 2.92 8.91 -3.19
N ASP A 154 3.38 9.83 -2.35
CA ASP A 154 4.80 9.96 -1.99
C ASP A 154 5.35 8.73 -1.25
N GLY A 155 4.48 7.96 -0.59
CA GLY A 155 4.81 6.71 0.09
C GLY A 155 4.85 5.48 -0.81
N ALA A 156 4.41 5.56 -2.06
CA ALA A 156 4.34 4.41 -2.98
C ALA A 156 5.67 3.66 -3.21
N PRO A 157 6.86 4.30 -3.21
CA PRO A 157 8.11 3.58 -3.36
C PRO A 157 8.62 2.98 -2.04
N LEU A 158 7.88 3.08 -0.94
CA LEU A 158 8.33 2.70 0.39
C LEU A 158 7.58 1.45 0.87
N LEU A 159 8.33 0.48 1.40
CA LEU A 159 7.78 -0.62 2.18
C LEU A 159 8.07 -0.33 3.65
N GLU A 160 7.03 -0.06 4.42
CA GLU A 160 7.12 0.06 5.87
C GLU A 160 6.91 -1.30 6.54
N PHE A 161 7.54 -1.51 7.68
CA PHE A 161 7.40 -2.73 8.47
C PHE A 161 7.35 -2.45 9.96
N SER A 162 6.60 -3.29 10.66
CA SER A 162 6.41 -3.26 12.11
C SER A 162 6.59 -4.66 12.68
N GLU A 163 7.70 -4.90 13.38
CA GLU A 163 8.00 -6.19 14.00
C GLU A 163 7.63 -6.18 15.48
N TRP A 164 6.87 -7.18 15.93
CA TRP A 164 6.45 -7.31 17.32
C TRP A 164 7.63 -7.61 18.25
N VAL A 165 7.76 -6.81 19.31
CA VAL A 165 8.69 -7.06 20.43
C VAL A 165 7.95 -7.63 21.63
N ASP A 166 6.73 -7.16 21.85
CA ASP A 166 5.76 -7.67 22.80
C ASP A 166 4.34 -7.47 22.26
N SER A 167 3.30 -7.62 23.08
CA SER A 167 1.90 -7.49 22.63
C SER A 167 1.48 -6.06 22.25
N THR A 168 2.29 -5.05 22.55
CA THR A 168 1.96 -3.63 22.41
C THR A 168 3.03 -2.80 21.71
N HIS A 169 4.28 -3.28 21.64
CA HIS A 169 5.38 -2.54 21.02
C HIS A 169 5.90 -3.24 19.78
N THR A 170 6.27 -2.42 18.80
CA THR A 170 6.87 -2.88 17.54
C THR A 170 8.11 -2.09 17.21
N ILE A 171 9.10 -2.76 16.64
CA ILE A 171 10.22 -2.11 15.95
C ILE A 171 9.70 -1.62 14.60
N LYS A 172 9.94 -0.35 14.30
CA LYS A 172 9.60 0.24 13.01
C LYS A 172 10.80 0.24 12.08
N GLY A 173 10.53 0.11 10.80
CA GLY A 173 11.53 0.33 9.78
C GLY A 173 10.91 0.53 8.41
N GLU A 174 11.76 0.91 7.46
CA GLU A 174 11.38 1.28 6.11
C GLU A 174 12.48 0.92 5.11
N LEU A 175 12.10 0.51 3.91
CA LEU A 175 13.01 0.41 2.77
C LEU A 175 12.40 1.09 1.54
N ALA A 176 13.24 1.81 0.79
CA ALA A 176 12.85 2.42 -0.48
C ALA A 176 13.15 1.47 -1.65
N PHE A 177 12.19 1.37 -2.57
CA PHE A 177 12.22 0.52 -3.75
C PHE A 177 12.34 1.35 -5.04
N PRO A 178 12.89 0.76 -6.12
CA PRO A 178 13.37 -0.61 -6.22
C PRO A 178 14.73 -0.85 -5.54
N ILE A 179 14.95 -2.06 -5.03
CA ILE A 179 16.23 -2.47 -4.44
C ILE A 179 17.14 -3.02 -5.55
N THR A 180 18.18 -2.27 -5.87
CA THR A 180 19.18 -2.62 -6.91
C THR A 180 20.50 -3.11 -6.34
N GLU A 181 20.75 -2.86 -5.06
CA GLU A 181 22.01 -3.15 -4.38
C GLU A 181 21.75 -3.97 -3.12
N THR A 182 22.81 -4.52 -2.52
CA THR A 182 22.73 -5.19 -1.23
C THR A 182 22.35 -4.20 -0.13
N ILE A 183 21.36 -4.57 0.67
CA ILE A 183 20.85 -3.86 1.84
C ILE A 183 21.84 -4.02 3.00
N ASP A 184 22.32 -2.91 3.56
CA ASP A 184 23.08 -2.95 4.82
C ASP A 184 22.14 -3.32 5.98
N PRO A 185 22.58 -4.12 6.95
CA PRO A 185 21.72 -4.50 8.09
C PRO A 185 21.11 -3.31 8.86
N GLY A 186 21.72 -2.12 8.78
CA GLY A 186 21.19 -0.90 9.39
C GLY A 186 20.20 -0.12 8.53
N ASP A 187 20.15 -0.34 7.21
CA ASP A 187 19.32 0.45 6.28
C ASP A 187 17.82 0.43 6.65
N PRO A 188 17.22 -0.72 7.06
CA PRO A 188 15.82 -0.76 7.48
C PRO A 188 15.48 0.17 8.65
N TYR A 189 16.49 0.57 9.44
CA TYR A 189 16.34 1.34 10.68
C TYR A 189 16.86 2.77 10.54
N ASP A 190 17.27 3.21 9.35
CA ASP A 190 17.72 4.59 9.09
C ASP A 190 16.52 5.56 9.04
N LEU A 191 15.88 5.73 10.19
CA LEU A 191 14.66 6.51 10.39
C LEU A 191 14.93 7.85 11.06
N GLU A 192 16.18 8.32 11.08
CA GLU A 192 16.57 9.55 11.77
C GLU A 192 15.79 10.75 11.21
N TYR A 193 15.17 11.53 12.10
CA TYR A 193 14.49 12.76 11.73
C TYR A 193 15.28 13.98 12.21
N GLN A 194 15.16 14.34 13.49
CA GLN A 194 15.84 15.51 14.09
C GLN A 194 16.10 15.28 15.59
N ASP A 195 17.25 15.74 16.08
CA ASP A 195 17.63 15.78 17.50
C ASP A 195 17.47 14.42 18.25
N GLY A 196 17.75 13.31 17.56
CA GLY A 196 17.63 11.96 18.12
C GLY A 196 16.21 11.41 18.17
N LEU A 197 15.22 12.11 17.61
CA LEU A 197 13.90 11.56 17.34
C LEU A 197 13.91 10.82 16.01
N THR A 198 13.25 9.66 15.97
CA THR A 198 12.95 9.01 14.69
C THR A 198 11.73 9.65 14.05
N ARG A 199 11.54 9.42 12.76
CA ARG A 199 10.29 9.76 12.05
C ARG A 199 9.09 9.12 12.76
N CYS A 200 9.21 7.87 13.17
CA CYS A 200 8.13 7.12 13.83
C CYS A 200 7.79 7.66 15.23
N GLY A 201 8.79 8.10 16.01
CA GLY A 201 8.61 8.65 17.36
C GLY A 201 7.79 9.96 17.39
N VAL A 202 7.55 10.59 16.25
CA VAL A 202 6.65 11.75 16.13
C VAL A 202 5.19 11.34 16.28
N CYS A 203 4.83 10.15 15.81
CA CYS A 203 3.43 9.68 15.75
C CYS A 203 3.17 8.53 16.74
N HIS A 204 4.22 7.81 17.16
CA HIS A 204 4.12 6.71 18.13
C HIS A 204 4.75 7.08 19.46
N ALA A 205 3.98 6.93 20.54
CA ALA A 205 4.45 7.19 21.90
C ALA A 205 5.39 6.10 22.43
N ASN A 206 6.06 6.41 23.54
CA ASN A 206 6.90 5.49 24.31
C ASN A 206 8.04 4.84 23.51
N GLU A 207 8.67 5.60 22.63
CA GLU A 207 9.80 5.10 21.85
C GLU A 207 11.03 4.80 22.74
N TYR A 208 11.67 3.65 22.49
CA TYR A 208 12.93 3.27 23.13
C TYR A 208 13.85 2.52 22.16
N GLU A 209 15.17 2.61 22.38
CA GLU A 209 16.17 1.87 21.61
C GLU A 209 16.13 0.37 21.91
N VAL A 210 16.26 -0.46 20.89
CA VAL A 210 16.35 -1.91 21.04
C VAL A 210 17.82 -2.32 21.17
N ALA A 211 18.22 -2.74 22.37
CA ALA A 211 19.61 -2.98 22.72
C ALA A 211 20.34 -3.99 21.80
N GLU A 212 19.63 -5.02 21.33
CA GLU A 212 20.17 -6.07 20.47
C GLU A 212 20.26 -5.65 18.99
N ARG A 213 19.71 -4.49 18.61
CA ARG A 213 19.61 -4.01 17.22
C ARG A 213 20.00 -2.54 17.12
N PRO A 214 21.30 -2.24 16.87
CA PRO A 214 21.77 -0.87 16.74
C PRO A 214 20.96 -0.07 15.70
N GLY A 215 20.47 1.11 16.10
CA GLY A 215 19.64 1.99 15.25
C GLY A 215 18.16 1.66 15.24
N ALA A 216 17.74 0.50 15.76
CA ALA A 216 16.33 0.15 15.83
C ALA A 216 15.67 0.79 17.06
N HIS A 217 14.49 1.35 16.83
CA HIS A 217 13.63 1.88 17.88
C HIS A 217 12.31 1.11 17.90
N ALA A 218 11.85 0.77 19.09
CA ALA A 218 10.54 0.20 19.33
C ALA A 218 9.63 1.26 19.94
N SER A 219 8.36 1.28 19.51
CA SER A 219 7.35 2.20 20.00
C SER A 219 5.98 1.52 20.01
N LEU A 220 5.01 2.17 20.66
CA LEU A 220 3.64 1.66 20.78
C LEU A 220 3.04 1.40 19.39
N ALA A 221 2.57 0.18 19.17
CA ALA A 221 1.81 -0.17 17.98
C ALA A 221 0.44 0.52 18.03
N LEU A 222 0.01 1.06 16.90
CA LEU A 222 -1.27 1.72 16.76
C LEU A 222 -2.11 0.97 15.73
N GLN A 223 -3.40 0.84 15.99
CA GLN A 223 -4.37 0.40 15.00
C GLN A 223 -5.00 1.61 14.28
N PRO A 224 -5.47 1.45 13.03
CA PRO A 224 -6.29 2.46 12.37
C PRO A 224 -7.56 2.77 13.15
N VAL A 225 -8.15 3.95 12.93
CA VAL A 225 -9.47 4.24 13.49
C VAL A 225 -10.54 3.49 12.72
N ALA A 226 -11.57 3.01 13.41
CA ALA A 226 -12.64 2.22 12.77
C ALA A 226 -13.35 2.96 11.62
N THR A 227 -13.42 4.29 11.68
CA THR A 227 -14.05 5.12 10.65
C THR A 227 -13.21 5.31 9.40
N SER A 228 -11.92 4.94 9.42
CA SER A 228 -11.02 5.03 8.27
C SER A 228 -10.81 3.69 7.58
N LEU A 229 -11.52 2.63 8.00
CA LEU A 229 -11.38 1.30 7.41
C LEU A 229 -12.08 1.25 6.06
N VAL A 230 -11.41 0.65 5.08
CA VAL A 230 -11.92 0.40 3.74
C VAL A 230 -12.11 -1.12 3.58
N ASP A 231 -13.20 -1.52 2.92
CA ASP A 231 -13.52 -2.93 2.69
C ASP A 231 -12.50 -3.59 1.75
N VAL A 232 -11.86 -4.67 2.19
CA VAL A 232 -10.89 -5.43 1.38
C VAL A 232 -11.53 -6.05 0.13
N ASP A 233 -12.84 -6.35 0.15
CA ASP A 233 -13.55 -6.86 -1.03
C ASP A 233 -13.56 -5.83 -2.19
N GLY A 234 -13.33 -4.55 -1.89
CA GLY A 234 -13.19 -3.49 -2.89
C GLY A 234 -11.86 -3.48 -3.65
N LEU A 235 -10.82 -4.18 -3.16
CA LEU A 235 -9.48 -4.12 -3.76
C LEU A 235 -9.43 -4.76 -5.16
N ASP A 236 -10.20 -5.83 -5.39
CA ASP A 236 -10.30 -6.45 -6.72
C ASP A 236 -10.88 -5.49 -7.76
N ALA A 237 -11.85 -4.66 -7.36
CA ALA A 237 -12.41 -3.64 -8.23
C ALA A 237 -11.35 -2.56 -8.57
N LEU A 238 -10.52 -2.17 -7.60
CA LEU A 238 -9.42 -1.23 -7.84
C LEU A 238 -8.42 -1.76 -8.88
N LEU A 239 -8.08 -3.05 -8.82
CA LEU A 239 -7.21 -3.69 -9.82
C LEU A 239 -7.91 -3.84 -11.18
N ALA A 240 -9.20 -4.17 -11.20
CA ALA A 240 -9.96 -4.32 -12.43
C ALA A 240 -10.13 -2.98 -13.18
N ASP A 241 -10.30 -1.89 -12.45
CA ASP A 241 -10.51 -0.54 -13.00
C ASP A 241 -9.20 0.22 -13.28
N CYS A 242 -8.05 -0.41 -13.04
CA CYS A 242 -6.74 0.21 -13.18
C CYS A 242 -6.37 0.55 -14.64
N ASP A 243 -5.86 1.76 -14.87
CA ASP A 243 -5.31 2.20 -16.16
C ASP A 243 -3.81 1.87 -16.25
N TRP A 244 -3.49 0.69 -16.76
CA TRP A 244 -2.11 0.22 -16.95
C TRP A 244 -1.22 1.14 -17.79
N GLN A 245 -1.79 2.03 -18.61
CA GLN A 245 -1.02 2.99 -19.39
C GLN A 245 -0.67 4.25 -18.58
N ALA A 246 -1.59 4.71 -17.73
CA ALA A 246 -1.42 5.94 -16.95
C ALA A 246 -0.80 5.70 -15.56
N GLU A 247 -1.04 4.54 -14.95
CA GLU A 247 -0.76 4.27 -13.53
C GLU A 247 -0.13 2.89 -13.30
N ALA A 248 0.71 2.43 -14.25
CA ALA A 248 1.36 1.11 -14.22
C ALA A 248 1.88 0.67 -12.84
N ALA A 249 2.56 1.55 -12.09
CA ALA A 249 3.10 1.21 -10.76
C ALA A 249 2.01 0.86 -9.73
N ARG A 250 0.87 1.56 -9.76
CA ARG A 250 -0.29 1.26 -8.90
C ARG A 250 -0.89 -0.09 -9.27
N CYS A 251 -1.08 -0.31 -10.57
CA CYS A 251 -1.62 -1.57 -11.12
C CYS A 251 -0.72 -2.76 -10.77
N GLU A 252 0.59 -2.62 -10.94
CA GLU A 252 1.58 -3.65 -10.60
C GLU A 252 1.54 -3.98 -9.10
N LEU A 253 1.44 -2.99 -8.22
CA LEU A 253 1.34 -3.21 -6.78
C LEU A 253 0.08 -3.99 -6.41
N LEU A 254 -1.08 -3.57 -6.94
CA LEU A 254 -2.36 -4.26 -6.73
C LEU A 254 -2.33 -5.68 -7.30
N SER A 255 -1.73 -5.90 -8.47
CA SER A 255 -1.54 -7.23 -9.06
C SER A 255 -0.63 -8.12 -8.20
N GLY A 256 0.51 -7.60 -7.74
CA GLY A 256 1.38 -8.31 -6.80
C GLY A 256 0.69 -8.68 -5.48
N LEU A 257 -0.28 -7.87 -5.06
CA LEU A 257 -1.12 -8.16 -3.90
C LEU A 257 -2.19 -9.22 -4.22
N LEU A 258 -2.92 -9.13 -5.33
CA LEU A 258 -4.20 -9.86 -5.52
C LEU A 258 -4.08 -11.09 -6.43
N ASP A 259 -3.21 -11.09 -7.44
CA ASP A 259 -3.19 -12.13 -8.49
C ASP A 259 -2.50 -13.44 -8.07
N HIS A 260 -1.79 -13.43 -6.94
CA HIS A 260 -0.96 -14.57 -6.51
C HIS A 260 -1.58 -15.44 -5.42
N GLY A 261 -2.89 -15.28 -5.20
CA GLY A 261 -3.72 -16.10 -4.33
C GLY A 261 -4.54 -15.28 -3.34
N GLU A 262 -5.33 -15.99 -2.54
CA GLU A 262 -6.38 -15.38 -1.72
C GLU A 262 -5.88 -14.23 -0.81
N VAL A 263 -6.68 -13.17 -0.75
CA VAL A 263 -6.56 -12.06 0.19
C VAL A 263 -7.84 -12.03 1.01
N VAL A 264 -7.71 -11.90 2.32
CA VAL A 264 -8.83 -11.91 3.27
C VAL A 264 -8.75 -10.70 4.19
N GLU A 265 -9.92 -10.21 4.63
CA GLU A 265 -10.01 -9.18 5.64
C GLU A 265 -9.34 -9.63 6.95
N GLY A 266 -8.45 -8.78 7.46
CA GLY A 266 -7.73 -8.95 8.71
C GLY A 266 -8.28 -8.09 9.84
N ALA A 267 -7.63 -8.16 11.00
CA ALA A 267 -7.90 -7.24 12.09
C ALA A 267 -6.64 -7.05 12.94
N PHE A 268 -6.42 -5.81 13.38
CA PHE A 268 -5.47 -5.54 14.45
C PHE A 268 -6.01 -6.05 15.80
N PRO A 269 -5.14 -6.37 16.77
CA PRO A 269 -5.59 -6.62 18.13
C PRO A 269 -6.40 -5.45 18.69
N GLU A 270 -7.58 -5.75 19.24
CA GLU A 270 -8.56 -4.74 19.69
C GLU A 270 -8.05 -3.87 20.85
N ASP A 271 -7.02 -4.33 21.57
CA ASP A 271 -6.40 -3.65 22.71
C ASP A 271 -5.29 -2.67 22.31
N LEU A 272 -4.93 -2.59 21.03
CA LEU A 272 -4.03 -1.55 20.54
C LEU A 272 -4.73 -0.18 20.57
N PRO A 273 -4.04 0.89 20.97
CA PRO A 273 -4.59 2.23 20.85
C PRO A 273 -4.64 2.70 19.39
N THR A 274 -5.45 3.71 19.14
CA THR A 274 -5.42 4.52 17.92
C THR A 274 -4.50 5.72 18.14
N ILE A 275 -4.24 6.49 17.08
CA ILE A 275 -3.46 7.74 17.20
C ILE A 275 -4.14 8.82 18.06
N PHE A 276 -5.41 8.65 18.42
CA PHE A 276 -6.19 9.63 19.19
C PHE A 276 -6.37 9.28 20.66
N ASP A 277 -5.84 8.15 21.11
CA ASP A 277 -5.86 7.71 22.52
C ASP A 277 -4.65 8.25 23.30
#